data_AF-A0A1Q7VRR9-F1
#
_entry.id   AF-A0A1Q7VRR9-F1
#
_cell.length_a   1.000
_cell.length_b   1.000
_cell.length_c   1.000
_cell.angle_alpha   90.00
_cell.angle_beta   90.00
_cell.angle_gamma   90.00
#
_symmetry.space_group_name_H-M   'P 1'
#
loop_
_entity.id
_entity.type
_entity.pdbx_description
1 polymer ?
#
loop_
_entity_poly.entity_id
_entity_poly.type
_entity_poly.pdbx_seq_one_letter_code
_entity_poly.pdbx_strand_id
1 'polypeptide(L)'
;MADSKKTATLKRVMAEGHTGSYGTLLHLTAVMGSDPEKLEPESIRERIEWCGHFKGLKAALLCLAMYERKLDPNSAARIVNQHIREAMKDLEQGDGTGTGE
;
A
#
# COMPACT_ATOMS: atom_id res chain seq x y z
N MET A 1 -0.90 -12.41 20.58
CA MET A 1 -0.95 -10.94 20.63
C MET A 1 -0.38 -10.42 19.32
N ALA A 2 -1.21 -10.21 18.29
CA ALA A 2 -0.81 -9.67 17.00
C ALA A 2 -1.45 -8.29 16.77
N ASP A 3 -1.71 -7.58 17.87
CA ASP A 3 -2.18 -6.21 17.90
C ASP A 3 -0.96 -5.35 18.29
N SER A 4 -0.70 -4.28 17.54
CA SER A 4 0.48 -3.38 17.63
C SER A 4 1.64 -3.83 16.72
N LYS A 5 1.73 -3.38 15.47
CA LYS A 5 1.78 -1.98 15.03
C LYS A 5 0.86 -1.77 13.83
N LYS A 6 -0.34 -1.19 14.03
CA LYS A 6 -1.00 -0.48 12.91
C LYS A 6 -0.05 0.64 12.51
N THR A 7 0.48 0.59 11.28
CA THR A 7 1.39 1.61 10.74
C THR A 7 0.76 3.00 10.86
N ALA A 8 1.57 4.05 10.95
CA ALA A 8 1.08 5.42 11.06
C ALA A 8 0.14 5.76 9.90
N THR A 9 0.46 5.26 8.70
CA THR A 9 -0.39 5.35 7.52
C THR A 9 -1.74 4.66 7.70
N LEU A 10 -1.81 3.44 8.27
CA LEU A 10 -3.08 2.75 8.47
C LEU A 10 -4.02 3.52 9.41
N LYS A 11 -3.49 4.12 10.48
CA LYS A 11 -4.27 4.97 11.38
C LYS A 11 -4.77 6.23 10.67
N ARG A 12 -3.93 6.84 9.83
CA ARG A 12 -4.27 8.05 9.08
C ARG A 12 -5.39 7.79 8.07
N VAL A 13 -5.29 6.73 7.26
CA VAL A 13 -6.33 6.43 6.26
C VAL A 13 -7.67 6.08 6.90
N MET A 14 -7.68 5.41 8.06
CA MET A 14 -8.91 5.19 8.82
C MET A 14 -9.52 6.50 9.33
N ALA A 15 -8.70 7.43 9.83
CA ALA A 15 -9.17 8.75 10.28
C ALA A 15 -9.72 9.60 9.12
N GLU A 16 -9.23 9.36 7.90
CA GLU A 16 -9.74 9.96 6.67
C GLU A 16 -11.09 9.38 6.21
N GLY A 17 -11.58 8.33 6.87
CA GLY A 17 -12.86 7.69 6.56
C GLY A 17 -12.76 6.51 5.60
N HIS A 18 -11.55 5.98 5.35
CA HIS A 18 -11.38 4.75 4.59
C HIS A 18 -11.69 3.51 5.44
N THR A 19 -12.18 2.45 4.80
CA THR A 19 -12.50 1.20 5.49
C THR A 19 -11.25 0.36 5.78
N GLY A 20 -11.44 -0.69 6.59
CA GLY A 20 -10.40 -1.71 6.80
C GLY A 20 -9.95 -2.38 5.50
N SER A 21 -10.87 -2.58 4.53
CA SER A 21 -10.55 -3.16 3.22
C SER A 21 -9.57 -2.29 2.44
N TYR A 22 -9.78 -0.98 2.44
CA TYR A 22 -8.84 -0.03 1.86
C TYR A 22 -7.46 -0.12 2.54
N GLY A 23 -7.43 -0.16 3.88
CA GLY A 23 -6.20 -0.30 4.65
C GLY A 23 -5.42 -1.58 4.34
N THR A 24 -6.11 -2.72 4.24
CA THR A 24 -5.48 -4.02 3.89
C THR A 24 -4.91 -4.00 2.47
N LEU A 25 -5.68 -3.51 1.49
CA LEU A 25 -5.20 -3.38 0.11
C LEU A 25 -4.02 -2.43 0.00
N LEU A 26 -4.03 -1.34 0.77
CA LEU A 26 -2.92 -0.38 0.82
C LEU A 26 -1.65 -1.04 1.34
N HIS A 27 -1.74 -1.82 2.41
CA HIS A 27 -0.62 -2.56 2.95
C HIS A 27 -0.06 -3.56 1.95
N LEU A 28 -0.91 -4.37 1.31
CA LEU A 28 -0.49 -5.31 0.26
C LEU A 28 0.17 -4.59 -0.92
N THR A 29 -0.40 -3.46 -1.35
CA THR A 29 0.15 -2.66 -2.46
C THR A 29 1.52 -2.09 -2.10
N ALA A 30 1.72 -1.65 -0.86
CA ALA A 30 2.98 -1.09 -0.40
C ALA A 30 4.08 -2.17 -0.31
N VAL A 31 3.76 -3.36 0.21
CA VAL A 31 4.67 -4.51 0.25
C VAL A 31 5.06 -4.98 -1.16
N MET A 32 4.12 -4.95 -2.12
CA MET A 32 4.42 -5.29 -3.52
C MET A 32 5.13 -4.18 -4.30
N GLY A 33 4.90 -2.92 -3.91
CA GLY A 33 5.40 -1.73 -4.62
C GLY A 33 6.79 -1.28 -4.18
N SER A 34 7.34 -1.84 -3.10
CA SER A 34 8.61 -1.46 -2.48
C SER A 34 9.86 -1.89 -3.26
N ASP A 35 9.82 -1.73 -4.60
CA ASP A 35 10.84 -2.02 -5.61
C ASP A 35 10.70 -3.41 -6.27
N PRO A 36 10.23 -3.48 -7.53
CA PRO A 36 10.19 -4.72 -8.31
C PRO A 36 11.55 -5.40 -8.51
N GLU A 37 12.67 -4.68 -8.34
CA GLU A 37 14.01 -5.28 -8.35
C GLU A 37 14.35 -5.98 -7.04
N LYS A 38 13.79 -5.55 -5.91
CA LYS A 38 13.87 -6.28 -4.62
C LYS A 38 12.98 -7.51 -4.56
N LEU A 39 12.04 -7.66 -5.49
CA LEU A 39 11.22 -8.87 -5.61
C LEU A 39 11.99 -10.05 -6.21
N GLU A 40 13.24 -9.83 -6.65
CA GLU A 40 14.12 -10.85 -7.25
C GLU A 40 13.39 -11.83 -8.18
N PRO A 41 12.63 -11.36 -9.19
CA PRO A 41 11.84 -12.24 -10.03
C PRO A 41 12.75 -13.21 -10.80
N GLU A 42 12.46 -14.51 -10.70
CA GLU A 42 13.23 -15.59 -11.32
C GLU A 42 13.03 -15.61 -12.85
N SER A 43 11.98 -14.94 -13.36
CA SER A 43 11.67 -14.90 -14.79
C SER A 43 10.97 -13.62 -15.26
N ILE A 44 10.98 -13.39 -16.59
CA ILE A 44 10.21 -12.32 -17.23
C ILE A 44 8.71 -12.50 -16.99
N ARG A 45 8.22 -13.76 -17.03
CA ARG A 45 6.80 -14.08 -16.81
C ARG A 45 6.37 -13.66 -15.41
N GLU A 46 7.17 -14.05 -14.43
CA GLU A 46 6.94 -13.67 -13.04
C GLU A 46 6.91 -12.14 -12.91
N ARG A 47 7.92 -11.42 -13.41
CA ARG A 47 7.92 -9.94 -13.39
C ARG A 47 6.64 -9.33 -13.96
N ILE A 48 6.12 -9.86 -15.07
CA ILE A 48 4.86 -9.41 -15.69
C ILE A 48 3.68 -9.66 -14.74
N GLU A 49 3.62 -10.84 -14.11
CA GLU A 49 2.59 -11.19 -13.13
C GLU A 49 2.61 -10.22 -11.93
N TRP A 50 3.77 -9.96 -11.32
CA TRP A 50 3.90 -8.99 -10.22
C TRP A 50 3.48 -7.58 -10.63
N CYS A 51 3.87 -7.13 -11.83
CA CYS A 51 3.43 -5.84 -12.38
C CYS A 51 1.90 -5.78 -12.57
N GLY A 52 1.29 -6.88 -13.03
CA GLY A 52 -0.15 -7.01 -13.18
C GLY A 52 -0.88 -6.92 -11.83
N HIS A 53 -0.39 -7.65 -10.83
CA HIS A 53 -0.95 -7.63 -9.47
C HIS A 53 -0.87 -6.22 -8.86
N PHE A 54 0.27 -5.54 -8.96
CA PHE A 54 0.41 -4.17 -8.46
C PHE A 54 -0.59 -3.21 -9.11
N LYS A 55 -0.76 -3.29 -10.44
CA LYS A 55 -1.76 -2.49 -11.16
C LYS A 55 -3.19 -2.82 -10.72
N GLY A 56 -3.50 -4.09 -10.51
CA GLY A 56 -4.80 -4.55 -10.03
C GLY A 56 -5.13 -4.04 -8.62
N LEU A 57 -4.20 -4.16 -7.69
CA LEU A 57 -4.35 -3.64 -6.32
C LEU A 57 -4.53 -2.12 -6.31
N LYS A 58 -3.72 -1.40 -7.10
CA LYS A 58 -3.87 0.05 -7.25
C LYS A 58 -5.23 0.44 -7.82
N ALA A 59 -5.73 -0.29 -8.82
CA ALA A 59 -7.07 -0.06 -9.36
C ALA A 59 -8.16 -0.29 -8.30
N ALA A 60 -8.06 -1.34 -7.50
CA ALA A 60 -8.99 -1.61 -6.41
C ALA A 60 -9.00 -0.48 -5.35
N LEU A 61 -7.81 0.03 -4.99
CA LEU A 61 -7.69 1.19 -4.09
C LEU A 61 -8.36 2.45 -4.66
N LEU A 62 -8.23 2.70 -5.96
CA LEU A 62 -8.90 3.83 -6.61
C LEU A 62 -10.41 3.69 -6.53
N CYS A 63 -10.94 2.51 -6.85
CA CYS A 63 -12.38 2.23 -6.77
C CYS A 63 -12.92 2.45 -5.36
N LEU A 64 -12.21 1.96 -4.33
CA LEU A 64 -12.59 2.17 -2.94
C LEU A 64 -12.49 3.63 -2.53
N ALA A 65 -11.43 4.35 -2.91
CA ALA A 65 -11.31 5.77 -2.59
C ALA A 65 -12.45 6.61 -3.21
N MET A 66 -12.81 6.33 -4.47
CA MET A 66 -13.95 6.98 -5.12
C MET A 66 -15.28 6.62 -4.44
N TYR A 67 -15.48 5.35 -4.09
CA TYR A 67 -16.73 4.88 -3.49
C TYR A 67 -16.93 5.35 -2.04
N GLU A 68 -15.91 5.15 -1.19
CA GLU A 68 -15.96 5.41 0.25
C GLU A 68 -15.91 6.91 0.55
N ARG A 69 -15.05 7.64 -0.17
CA ARG A 69 -14.81 9.07 0.08
C ARG A 69 -15.45 10.01 -0.93
N LYS A 70 -16.23 9.47 -1.88
CA LYS A 70 -16.90 10.23 -2.95
C LYS A 70 -15.94 11.13 -3.74
N LEU A 71 -14.70 10.68 -3.89
CA LEU A 71 -13.68 11.40 -4.63
C LEU A 71 -13.90 11.25 -6.14
N ASP A 72 -13.59 12.30 -6.89
CA ASP A 72 -13.45 12.19 -8.34
C ASP A 72 -12.19 11.37 -8.70
N PRO A 73 -12.09 10.86 -9.95
CA PRO A 73 -10.96 10.00 -10.36
C PRO A 73 -9.58 10.64 -10.15
N ASN A 74 -9.44 11.94 -10.38
CA ASN A 74 -8.14 12.62 -10.24
C ASN A 74 -7.76 12.78 -8.77
N SER A 75 -8.71 13.15 -7.91
CA SER A 75 -8.50 13.22 -6.46
C SER A 75 -8.20 11.86 -5.85
N ALA A 76 -8.91 10.81 -6.28
CA ALA A 76 -8.64 9.43 -5.87
C ALA A 76 -7.24 8.98 -6.30
N ALA A 77 -6.84 9.26 -7.54
CA ALA A 77 -5.50 8.96 -8.04
C ALA A 77 -4.40 9.63 -7.21
N ARG A 78 -4.57 10.92 -6.91
CA ARG A 78 -3.62 11.67 -6.10
C ARG A 78 -3.50 11.10 -4.69
N ILE A 79 -4.61 10.85 -4.00
CA ILE A 79 -4.60 10.40 -2.60
C ILE A 79 -4.09 8.96 -2.49
N VAL A 80 -4.49 8.06 -3.39
CA VAL A 80 -4.00 6.66 -3.41
C VAL A 80 -2.49 6.62 -3.64
N ASN A 81 -1.97 7.40 -4.59
CA ASN A 81 -0.53 7.48 -4.83
C ASN A 81 0.23 8.00 -3.61
N GLN A 82 -0.34 8.98 -2.91
CA GLN A 82 0.23 9.51 -1.67
C GLN A 82 0.24 8.43 -0.57
N HIS A 83 -0.88 7.77 -0.32
CA HIS A 83 -0.98 6.69 0.66
C HIS A 83 -0.02 5.55 0.39
N ILE A 84 0.12 5.11 -0.87
CA ILE A 84 1.08 4.06 -1.25
C ILE A 84 2.50 4.50 -0.91
N ARG A 85 2.88 5.74 -1.24
CA ARG A 85 4.21 6.29 -0.93
C ARG A 85 4.48 6.36 0.57
N GLU A 86 3.50 6.80 1.36
CA GLU A 86 3.61 6.88 2.82
C GLU A 86 3.70 5.49 3.45
N ALA A 87 2.87 4.54 3.00
CA ALA A 87 2.91 3.16 3.46
C ALA A 87 4.24 2.47 3.15
N MET A 88 4.84 2.70 1.97
CA MET A 88 6.16 2.16 1.63
C MET A 88 7.25 2.72 2.55
N LYS A 89 7.23 4.02 2.84
CA LYS A 89 8.18 4.64 3.78
C LYS A 89 8.04 4.09 5.20
N ASP A 90 6.80 3.88 5.66
CA ASP A 90 6.53 3.28 6.97
C ASP A 90 7.12 1.86 7.07
N LEU A 91 7.12 1.10 5.98
CA LEU A 91 7.73 -0.24 5.92
C LEU A 91 9.26 -0.16 5.99
N GLU A 92 9.89 0.71 5.20
CA GLU A 92 11.35 0.90 5.19
C GLU A 92 11.90 1.37 6.56
N GLN A 93 11.14 2.19 7.29
CA GLN A 93 11.52 2.66 8.62
C GLN A 93 11.22 1.63 9.73
N GLY A 94 10.28 0.71 9.49
CA GLY A 94 9.94 -0.38 10.41
C GLY A 94 11.06 -1.40 10.58
N ASP A 95 11.86 -1.62 9.54
CA ASP A 95 12.99 -2.56 9.51
C ASP A 95 14.29 -2.03 10.16
N GLY A 96 14.35 -0.74 10.53
CA GLY A 96 15.54 -0.10 11.09
C GLY A 96 15.65 -0.08 12.63
N THR A 97 14.76 -0.75 13.36
CA THR A 97 14.72 -0.71 14.85
C THR A 97 14.91 -2.09 15.48
N GLY A 98 15.90 -2.85 14.99
CA GLY A 98 16.13 -4.24 15.39
C GLY A 98 17.59 -4.68 15.46
N THR A 99 18.52 -3.85 15.95
CA THR A 99 19.80 -4.33 16.52
C THR A 99 20.39 -3.27 17.45
N GLY A 100 20.35 -3.57 18.74
CA GLY A 100 20.90 -2.74 19.80
C GLY A 100 20.78 -3.46 21.13
N GLU A 101 21.33 -4.67 21.18
CA GLU A 101 21.80 -5.30 22.42
C GLU A 101 23.33 -5.36 22.38
#